data_AF-A0A962WXS8-F1
#
_entry.id   AF-A0A962WXS8-F1
#
_cell.length_a   1.000
_cell.length_b   1.000
_cell.length_c   1.000
_cell.angle_alpha   90.00
_cell.angle_beta   90.00
_cell.angle_gamma   90.00
#
_symmetry.space_group_name_H-M   'P 1'
#
loop_
_entity.id
_entity.type
_entity.pdbx_description
1 polymer ?
#
loop_
_entity_poly.entity_id
_entity_poly.type
_entity_poly.pdbx_seq_one_letter_code
_entity_poly.pdbx_strand_id
1 'polypeptide(L)'
;MTIPKFCALCVDDEDDITNCGTGDTPDAALADYLDNGDFESHCDYCCFASGDDVEIYIYSVVSVEDSDWSMDEADPKWTWCLDRKVDTRIVKAV
;
A
#
# COMPACT_ATOMS: atom_id res chain seq x y z
N MET A 1 -15.65 11.09 4.06
CA MET A 1 -14.61 10.60 3.15
C MET A 1 -14.97 9.19 2.75
N THR A 2 -14.76 8.81 1.50
CA THR A 2 -14.97 7.43 1.05
C THR A 2 -13.67 6.68 1.33
N ILE A 3 -13.75 5.59 2.10
CA ILE A 3 -12.60 4.70 2.35
C ILE A 3 -12.28 3.98 1.03
N PRO A 4 -11.00 3.95 0.59
CA PRO A 4 -10.62 3.20 -0.61
C PRO A 4 -10.88 1.71 -0.37
N LYS A 5 -11.05 0.93 -1.45
CA LYS A 5 -11.29 -0.51 -1.32
C LYS A 5 -10.00 -1.31 -1.35
N PHE A 6 -8.98 -0.78 -2.01
CA PHE A 6 -7.69 -1.41 -2.19
C PHE A 6 -6.56 -0.41 -1.95
N CYS A 7 -5.46 -0.93 -1.42
CA CYS A 7 -4.20 -0.23 -1.20
C CYS A 7 -3.07 -1.07 -1.81
N ALA A 8 -2.20 -0.44 -2.59
CA ALA A 8 -1.01 -1.04 -3.17
C ALA A 8 0.22 -0.38 -2.55
N LEU A 9 1.16 -1.19 -2.09
CA LEU A 9 2.40 -0.72 -1.46
C LEU A 9 3.49 -1.77 -1.60
N CYS A 10 4.74 -1.35 -1.56
CA CYS A 10 5.83 -2.25 -1.24
C CYS A 10 5.71 -2.67 0.23
N VAL A 11 5.97 -3.94 0.52
CA VAL A 11 6.10 -4.35 1.93
C VAL A 11 7.50 -4.02 2.38
N ASP A 12 7.60 -2.91 3.08
CA ASP A 12 8.62 -2.73 4.10
C ASP A 12 7.93 -2.79 5.47
N ASP A 13 8.64 -3.24 6.51
CA ASP A 13 8.11 -3.51 7.86
C ASP A 13 7.85 -2.19 8.60
N GLU A 14 6.95 -1.36 8.07
CA GLU A 14 6.59 -0.06 8.61
C GLU A 14 5.32 -0.14 9.47
N ASP A 15 5.39 0.43 10.67
CA ASP A 15 4.24 0.57 11.60
C ASP A 15 3.13 1.46 11.00
N ASP A 16 3.48 2.37 10.10
CA ASP A 16 2.58 3.26 9.38
C ASP A 16 2.83 3.19 7.87
N ILE A 17 1.77 3.26 7.06
CA ILE A 17 1.90 3.29 5.60
C ILE A 17 2.38 4.67 5.17
N THR A 18 3.65 4.79 4.76
CA THR A 18 4.24 6.06 4.31
C THR A 18 4.13 6.30 2.81
N ASN A 19 4.20 5.23 2.01
CA ASN A 19 4.15 5.26 0.55
C ASN A 19 3.15 4.22 0.04
N CYS A 20 2.07 4.67 -0.62
CA CYS A 20 1.07 3.76 -1.16
C CYS A 20 0.22 4.39 -2.27
N GLY A 21 -0.40 3.54 -3.08
CA GLY A 21 -1.48 3.93 -3.99
C GLY A 21 -2.80 3.34 -3.54
N THR A 22 -3.90 4.05 -3.80
CA THR A 22 -5.24 3.63 -3.39
C THR A 22 -6.23 3.61 -4.54
N GLY A 23 -7.26 2.77 -4.44
CA GLY A 23 -8.27 2.68 -5.49
C GLY A 23 -9.48 1.82 -5.18
N ASP A 24 -10.48 1.89 -6.06
CA ASP A 24 -11.68 1.06 -6.00
C ASP A 24 -11.50 -0.35 -6.60
N THR A 25 -10.36 -0.59 -7.26
CA THR A 25 -9.96 -1.89 -7.81
C THR A 25 -8.46 -2.14 -7.58
N PRO A 26 -7.98 -3.40 -7.59
CA PRO A 26 -6.55 -3.69 -7.45
C PRO A 26 -5.69 -2.98 -8.49
N ASP A 27 -6.10 -3.00 -9.76
CA ASP A 27 -5.34 -2.38 -10.84
C ASP A 27 -5.33 -0.84 -10.71
N ALA A 28 -6.41 -0.24 -10.19
CA ALA A 28 -6.45 1.21 -9.93
C ALA A 28 -5.53 1.61 -8.77
N ALA A 29 -5.47 0.81 -7.70
CA ALA A 29 -4.55 1.07 -6.58
C ALA A 29 -3.09 0.94 -7.02
N LEU A 30 -2.78 -0.07 -7.85
CA LEU A 30 -1.44 -0.20 -8.42
C LEU A 30 -1.10 0.98 -9.33
N ALA A 31 -1.99 1.37 -10.23
CA ALA A 31 -1.75 2.50 -11.12
C ALA A 31 -1.49 3.79 -10.33
N ASP A 32 -2.30 4.06 -9.29
CA ASP A 32 -2.10 5.21 -8.39
C ASP A 32 -0.71 5.16 -7.74
N TYR A 33 -0.26 4.00 -7.25
CA TYR A 33 1.05 3.86 -6.60
C TYR A 33 2.22 4.12 -7.55
N LEU A 34 2.09 3.70 -8.81
CA LEU A 34 3.11 3.89 -9.84
C LEU A 34 3.11 5.33 -10.38
N ASP A 35 1.95 6.00 -10.43
CA ASP A 35 1.80 7.32 -11.05
C ASP A 35 1.97 8.48 -10.05
N ASN A 36 1.81 8.23 -8.73
CA ASN A 36 1.85 9.28 -7.71
C ASN A 36 3.28 9.64 -7.23
N GLY A 37 4.30 8.91 -7.68
CA GLY A 37 5.72 9.13 -7.33
C GLY A 37 6.18 8.41 -6.04
N ASP A 38 5.28 7.74 -5.32
CA ASP A 38 5.64 6.98 -4.12
C ASP A 38 6.46 5.74 -4.46
N PHE A 39 6.15 5.06 -5.56
CA PHE A 39 6.95 3.92 -6.01
C PHE A 39 8.40 4.31 -6.34
N GLU A 40 8.60 5.43 -7.03
CA GLU A 40 9.94 5.96 -7.36
C GLU A 40 10.69 6.34 -6.08
N SER A 41 10.01 7.04 -5.16
CA SER A 41 10.57 7.44 -3.86
C SER A 41 10.99 6.22 -3.02
N HIS A 42 10.17 5.16 -3.02
CA HIS A 42 10.49 3.92 -2.34
C HIS A 42 11.68 3.20 -3.01
N CYS A 43 11.71 3.15 -4.34
CA CYS A 43 12.83 2.55 -5.08
C CYS A 43 14.16 3.23 -4.74
N ASP A 44 14.17 4.56 -4.70
CA ASP A 44 15.33 5.37 -4.32
C ASP A 44 15.74 5.13 -2.87
N TYR A 45 14.79 5.09 -1.95
CA TYR A 45 15.04 4.85 -0.52
C TYR A 45 15.67 3.47 -0.27
N CYS A 46 15.12 2.42 -0.89
CA CYS A 46 15.62 1.05 -0.76
C CYS A 46 16.83 0.74 -1.66
N CYS A 47 17.31 1.72 -2.44
CA CYS A 47 18.45 1.57 -3.34
C CYS A 47 18.29 0.46 -4.39
N PHE A 48 17.07 0.23 -4.89
CA PHE A 48 16.83 -0.68 -6.01
C PHE A 48 17.50 -0.15 -7.28
N ALA A 49 18.15 -1.03 -8.04
CA ALA A 49 18.71 -0.65 -9.32
C ALA A 49 17.62 -0.71 -10.41
N SER A 50 17.71 0.18 -11.39
CA SER A 50 16.83 0.14 -12.57
C SER A 50 16.82 -1.26 -13.20
N GLY A 51 15.63 -1.83 -13.35
CA GLY A 51 15.40 -3.18 -13.87
C GLY A 51 15.30 -4.29 -12.83
N ASP A 52 15.53 -3.99 -11.54
CA ASP A 52 15.27 -4.92 -10.45
C ASP A 52 13.78 -5.21 -10.33
N ASP A 53 13.46 -6.44 -9.93
CA ASP A 53 12.09 -6.84 -9.62
C ASP A 53 11.71 -6.34 -8.23
N VAL A 54 10.65 -5.54 -8.16
CA VAL A 54 10.07 -5.03 -6.91
C VAL A 54 8.68 -5.65 -6.74
N GLU A 55 8.44 -6.29 -5.60
CA GLU A 55 7.14 -6.88 -5.30
C GLU A 55 6.20 -5.83 -4.67
N ILE A 56 5.09 -5.57 -5.35
CA ILE A 56 4.01 -4.70 -4.87
C ILE A 56 2.88 -5.58 -4.34
N TYR A 57 2.52 -5.37 -3.09
CA TYR A 57 1.44 -6.13 -2.46
C TYR A 57 0.19 -5.27 -2.50
N ILE A 58 -0.92 -5.91 -2.89
CA ILE A 58 -2.22 -5.26 -2.95
C ILE A 58 -3.08 -5.86 -1.86
N TYR A 59 -3.64 -5.01 -1.01
CA TYR A 59 -4.51 -5.38 0.10
C TYR A 59 -5.91 -4.84 -0.13
N SER A 60 -6.93 -5.53 0.39
CA SER A 60 -8.20 -4.88 0.67
C SER A 60 -8.06 -3.97 1.89
N VAL A 61 -8.89 -2.94 1.91
CA VAL A 61 -8.93 -1.94 2.97
C VAL A 61 -10.28 -2.00 3.66
N VAL A 62 -10.27 -1.83 4.98
CA VAL A 62 -11.47 -1.77 5.82
C VAL A 62 -11.44 -0.53 6.70
N SER A 63 -12.59 -0.16 7.27
CA SER A 63 -12.62 0.87 8.31
C SER A 63 -11.88 0.37 9.55
N VAL A 64 -11.39 1.29 10.39
CA VAL A 64 -10.74 0.93 11.66
C VAL A 64 -11.70 0.14 12.55
N GLU A 65 -12.99 0.46 12.52
CA GLU A 65 -14.04 -0.23 13.31
C GLU A 65 -14.31 -1.66 12.85
N ASP A 66 -14.07 -1.94 11.56
CA ASP A 66 -14.23 -3.28 10.97
C ASP A 66 -12.91 -4.07 10.92
N SER A 67 -11.81 -3.48 11.38
CA SER A 67 -10.50 -4.12 11.42
C SER A 67 -10.41 -5.15 12.53
N ASP A 68 -9.72 -6.26 12.27
CA ASP A 68 -9.39 -7.27 13.29
C ASP A 68 -8.22 -6.83 14.21
N TRP A 69 -7.62 -5.67 13.94
CA TRP A 69 -6.56 -5.10 14.78
C TRP A 69 -7.11 -4.73 16.15
N SER A 70 -6.30 -4.91 17.20
CA SER A 70 -6.73 -4.49 18.53
C SER A 70 -6.84 -2.96 18.58
N MET A 71 -7.88 -2.45 19.26
CA MET A 71 -8.09 -1.00 19.38
C MET A 71 -6.94 -0.29 20.12
N ASP A 72 -6.13 -1.03 20.85
CA ASP A 72 -4.93 -0.53 21.52
C ASP A 72 -3.74 -0.33 20.56
N GLU A 73 -3.78 -0.97 19.38
CA GLU A 73 -2.78 -0.85 18.30
C GLU A 73 -3.19 0.16 17.23
N ALA A 74 -4.48 0.47 17.10
CA ALA A 74 -4.96 1.46 16.13
C ALA A 74 -4.69 2.90 16.60
N ASP A 75 -3.91 3.68 15.83
CA ASP A 75 -3.78 5.11 16.10
C ASP A 75 -5.14 5.79 15.84
N PRO A 76 -5.67 6.62 16.76
CA PRO A 76 -6.96 7.31 16.59
C PRO A 76 -7.03 8.26 15.39
N LYS A 77 -5.92 8.55 14.72
CA LYS A 77 -5.85 9.35 13.48
C LYS A 77 -6.07 8.50 12.23
N TRP A 78 -5.94 7.18 12.32
CA TRP A 78 -6.17 6.30 11.19
C TRP A 78 -7.63 6.37 10.76
N THR A 79 -7.84 6.40 9.44
CA THR A 79 -9.19 6.44 8.86
C THR A 79 -9.60 5.11 8.25
N TRP A 80 -8.63 4.21 8.05
CA TRP A 80 -8.79 2.87 7.50
C TRP A 80 -7.56 2.02 7.81
N CYS A 81 -7.68 0.70 7.65
CA CYS A 81 -6.61 -0.28 7.89
C CYS A 81 -6.48 -1.24 6.70
N LEU A 82 -5.28 -1.82 6.52
CA LEU A 82 -5.12 -2.98 5.63
C LEU A 82 -5.80 -4.20 6.27
N ASP A 83 -6.55 -4.94 5.47
CA ASP A 83 -7.26 -6.15 5.90
C ASP A 83 -6.52 -7.40 5.44
N ARG A 84 -6.80 -7.86 4.21
CA ARG A 84 -6.15 -9.05 3.63
C ARG A 84 -5.39 -8.70 2.37
N LYS A 85 -4.25 -9.37 2.19
CA LYS A 85 -3.55 -9.36 0.92
C LYS A 85 -4.40 -10.06 -0.14
N VAL A 86 -4.73 -9.35 -1.22
CA VAL A 86 -5.55 -9.85 -2.32
C VAL A 86 -4.74 -10.24 -3.54
N ASP A 87 -3.57 -9.61 -3.75
CA ASP A 87 -2.73 -9.86 -4.92
C ASP A 87 -1.26 -9.48 -4.67
N THR A 88 -0.36 -9.96 -5.54
CA THR A 88 1.05 -9.55 -5.62
C THR A 88 1.40 -9.26 -7.06
N ARG A 89 2.02 -8.11 -7.32
CA ARG A 89 2.46 -7.71 -8.66
C ARG A 89 3.96 -7.46 -8.63
N ILE A 90 4.64 -7.85 -9.70
CA ILE A 90 6.07 -7.58 -9.86
C ILE A 90 6.19 -6.43 -10.85
N VAL A 91 6.84 -5.35 -10.40
CA VAL A 91 7.10 -4.16 -11.20
C VAL A 91 8.61 -3.95 -11.26
N LYS A 92 9.10 -3.39 -12.37
CA LYS A 92 10.52 -3.06 -12.51
C LYS A 92 10.78 -1.69 -11.90
N ALA A 93 11.81 -1.59 -11.08
CA ALA A 93 12.37 -0.28 -10.70
C ALA A 93 12.82 0.46 -11.98
N VAL A 94 12.56 1.77 -12.04
CA VAL A 94 12.82 2.63 -13.20
C VAL A 94 14.10 3.45 -13.06
#